data_AF-G9FS93-F1
#
_entry.id   AF-G9FS93-F1
#
_cell.length_a   1.000
_cell.length_b   1.000
_cell.length_c   1.000
_cell.angle_alpha   90.00
_cell.angle_beta   90.00
_cell.angle_gamma   90.00
#
_symmetry.space_group_name_H-M   'P 1'
#
loop_
_entity.id
_entity.type
_entity.pdbx_description
1 polymer ?
#
loop_
_entity_poly.entity_id
_entity_poly.type
_entity_poly.pdbx_seq_one_letter_code
_entity_poly.pdbx_strand_id
1 'polypeptide(L)'
;LGLTACSFPVSNSPSQITSTQSIQAIAKLFDQAQSSGVLVIQRGPHLQVYGNDLSRAHTEYVPASTFKIFNALIGLQHGKATTNEIFKWDGKKR
;
A
#
# COMPACT_ATOMS: atom_id res chain seq x y z
N LEU A 1 -3.96 -56.31 24.49
CA LEU A 1 -4.50 -54.95 24.69
C LEU A 1 -3.60 -53.98 23.94
N GLY A 2 -3.84 -53.81 22.63
CA GLY A 2 -3.09 -52.88 21.80
C GLY A 2 -3.83 -51.54 21.75
N LEU A 3 -3.17 -50.46 22.15
CA LEU A 3 -3.73 -49.11 22.05
C LEU A 3 -3.38 -48.54 20.68
N THR A 4 -4.38 -48.40 19.82
CA THR A 4 -4.25 -47.76 18.50
C THR A 4 -4.55 -46.26 18.65
N ALA A 5 -3.68 -45.43 18.06
CA ALA A 5 -3.73 -43.98 18.13
C ALA A 5 -4.84 -43.40 17.22
N CYS A 6 -5.59 -42.42 17.74
CA CYS A 6 -6.47 -41.59 16.91
C CYS A 6 -5.64 -40.46 16.29
N SER A 7 -5.30 -40.59 15.00
CA SER A 7 -4.85 -39.45 14.20
C SER A 7 -6.08 -38.70 13.71
N PHE A 8 -6.30 -37.49 14.23
CA PHE A 8 -7.32 -36.58 13.70
C PHE A 8 -6.86 -36.05 12.33
N PRO A 9 -7.70 -36.12 11.28
CA PRO A 9 -7.41 -35.38 10.06
C PRO A 9 -7.58 -33.89 10.35
N VAL A 10 -6.46 -33.14 10.31
CA VAL A 10 -6.49 -31.68 10.17
C VAL A 10 -7.19 -31.38 8.85
N SER A 11 -8.40 -30.84 8.94
CA SER A 11 -9.10 -30.28 7.80
C SER A 11 -8.32 -29.04 7.33
N ASN A 12 -7.53 -29.19 6.27
CA ASN A 12 -6.96 -28.06 5.54
C ASN A 12 -8.13 -27.30 4.90
N SER A 13 -8.60 -26.26 5.59
CA SER A 13 -9.45 -25.25 4.96
C SER A 13 -8.64 -24.52 3.90
N PRO A 14 -9.12 -24.41 2.64
CA PRO A 14 -8.40 -23.68 1.61
C PRO A 14 -8.54 -22.18 1.83
N SER A 15 -7.66 -21.60 2.64
CA SER A 15 -7.46 -20.15 2.75
C SER A 15 -6.74 -19.61 1.51
N GLN A 16 -7.27 -19.85 0.30
CA GLN A 16 -6.63 -19.46 -0.98
C GLN A 16 -7.60 -18.86 -2.01
N ILE A 17 -8.87 -18.63 -1.67
CA ILE A 17 -9.87 -18.09 -2.62
C ILE A 17 -9.77 -16.55 -2.75
N THR A 18 -9.17 -15.86 -1.77
CA THR A 18 -9.14 -14.38 -1.71
C THR A 18 -8.06 -13.73 -2.58
N SER A 19 -7.06 -14.46 -3.07
CA SER A 19 -5.91 -13.87 -3.79
C SER A 19 -6.21 -13.61 -5.27
N THR A 20 -6.71 -14.60 -6.01
CA THR A 20 -6.86 -14.50 -7.47
C THR A 20 -7.93 -13.48 -7.84
N GLN A 21 -9.16 -13.63 -7.32
CA GLN A 21 -10.29 -12.75 -7.66
C GLN A 21 -10.00 -11.27 -7.36
N SER A 22 -9.31 -10.98 -6.25
CA SER A 22 -8.94 -9.61 -5.89
C SER A 22 -7.88 -9.02 -6.83
N ILE A 23 -6.92 -9.83 -7.31
CA ILE A 23 -5.95 -9.42 -8.33
C ILE A 23 -6.64 -8.97 -9.61
N GLN A 24 -7.56 -9.78 -10.15
CA GLN A 24 -8.26 -9.38 -11.38
C GLN A 24 -9.21 -8.21 -11.17
N ALA A 25 -9.92 -8.18 -10.04
CA ALA A 25 -10.85 -7.09 -9.74
C ALA A 25 -10.10 -5.75 -9.66
N ILE A 26 -8.95 -5.69 -9.00
CA ILE A 26 -8.17 -4.45 -8.86
C ILE A 26 -7.52 -4.05 -10.19
N ALA A 27 -6.96 -4.99 -10.96
CA ALA A 27 -6.41 -4.69 -12.28
C ALA A 27 -7.46 -4.03 -13.19
N LYS A 28 -8.69 -4.57 -13.19
CA LYS A 28 -9.81 -4.04 -13.97
C LYS A 28 -10.17 -2.59 -13.58
N LEU A 29 -10.00 -2.19 -12.32
CA LEU A 29 -10.25 -0.80 -11.90
C LEU A 29 -9.29 0.18 -12.57
N PHE A 30 -8.02 -0.20 -12.72
CA PHE A 30 -7.03 0.61 -13.44
C PHE A 30 -7.36 0.68 -14.95
N ASP A 31 -7.76 -0.44 -15.55
CA ASP A 31 -8.18 -0.48 -16.97
C ASP A 31 -9.42 0.41 -17.21
N GLN A 32 -10.41 0.36 -16.33
CA GLN A 32 -11.62 1.19 -16.39
C GLN A 32 -11.30 2.67 -16.23
N ALA A 33 -10.27 3.02 -15.45
CA ALA A 33 -9.75 4.37 -15.31
C ALA A 33 -8.83 4.78 -16.48
N GLN A 34 -8.69 3.93 -17.51
CA GLN A 34 -7.83 4.15 -18.69
C GLN A 34 -6.39 4.52 -18.30
N SER A 35 -5.88 3.89 -17.25
CA SER A 35 -4.59 4.23 -16.63
C SER A 35 -3.77 2.97 -16.38
N SER A 36 -2.46 3.02 -16.61
CA SER A 36 -1.53 2.01 -16.09
C SER A 36 -1.18 2.38 -14.65
N GLY A 37 -1.29 1.42 -13.72
CA GLY A 37 -1.00 1.66 -12.32
C GLY A 37 -0.80 0.40 -11.49
N VAL A 38 -0.31 0.65 -10.27
CA VAL A 38 -0.01 -0.37 -9.28
C VAL A 38 -0.50 0.07 -7.91
N LEU A 39 -1.01 -0.88 -7.13
CA LEU A 39 -1.36 -0.73 -5.73
C LEU A 39 -0.54 -1.74 -4.92
N VAL A 40 0.25 -1.24 -3.98
CA VAL A 40 1.07 -2.05 -3.08
C VAL A 40 0.48 -1.99 -1.68
N ILE A 41 0.19 -3.14 -1.08
CA ILE A 41 -0.35 -3.26 0.27
C ILE A 41 0.61 -4.08 1.11
N GLN A 42 1.10 -3.50 2.20
CA GLN A 42 1.93 -4.20 3.20
C GLN A 42 1.06 -4.62 4.39
N ARG A 43 1.05 -5.91 4.73
CA ARG A 43 0.42 -6.47 5.94
C ARG A 43 1.47 -7.19 6.78
N GLY A 44 1.95 -6.56 7.83
CA GLY A 44 3.07 -7.08 8.63
C GLY A 44 4.31 -7.25 7.74
N PRO A 45 4.92 -8.44 7.64
CA PRO A 45 6.05 -8.69 6.73
C PRO A 45 5.63 -8.98 5.28
N HIS A 46 4.33 -9.17 5.00
CA HIS A 46 3.86 -9.60 3.68
C HIS A 46 3.51 -8.41 2.78
N LEU A 47 4.22 -8.32 1.65
CA LEU A 47 3.94 -7.37 0.56
C LEU A 47 2.99 -8.02 -0.45
N GLN A 48 1.92 -7.32 -0.83
CA GLN A 48 0.99 -7.73 -1.88
C GLN A 48 0.93 -6.63 -2.94
N VAL A 49 1.08 -7.01 -4.20
CA VAL A 49 1.11 -6.09 -5.35
C VAL A 49 -0.07 -6.41 -6.28
N TYR A 50 -0.84 -5.38 -6.63
CA TYR A 50 -2.03 -5.44 -7.46
C TYR A 50 -1.97 -4.37 -8.55
N GLY A 51 -2.73 -4.53 -9.64
CA GLY A 51 -2.83 -3.54 -10.72
C GLY A 51 -2.68 -4.15 -12.11
N ASN A 52 -2.72 -3.31 -13.13
CA ASN A 52 -2.53 -3.71 -14.54
C ASN A 52 -1.09 -3.50 -15.03
N ASP A 53 -0.22 -2.88 -14.22
CA ASP A 53 1.21 -2.71 -14.51
C ASP A 53 2.06 -2.94 -13.26
N LEU A 54 2.26 -4.21 -12.91
CA LEU A 54 2.94 -4.63 -11.68
C LEU A 54 4.42 -4.23 -11.64
N SER A 55 5.05 -4.01 -12.79
CA SER A 55 6.45 -3.58 -12.90
C SER A 55 6.71 -2.25 -12.18
N ARG A 56 5.68 -1.41 -12.08
CA ARG A 56 5.74 -0.10 -11.44
C ARG A 56 5.96 -0.15 -9.93
N ALA A 57 5.75 -1.30 -9.28
CA ALA A 57 5.98 -1.45 -7.84
C ALA A 57 7.43 -1.18 -7.43
N HIS A 58 8.38 -1.46 -8.33
CA HIS A 58 9.81 -1.31 -8.10
C HIS A 58 10.46 -0.27 -9.02
N THR A 59 9.66 0.50 -9.74
CA THR A 59 10.14 1.59 -10.59
C THR A 59 10.23 2.86 -9.76
N GLU A 60 11.34 3.58 -9.86
CA GLU A 60 11.53 4.86 -9.18
C GLU A 60 10.72 5.98 -9.87
N TYR A 61 10.07 6.83 -9.08
CA TYR A 61 9.36 8.02 -9.54
C TYR A 61 9.70 9.21 -8.65
N VAL A 62 9.57 10.42 -9.19
CA VAL A 62 9.59 11.63 -8.35
C VAL A 62 8.42 11.57 -7.35
N PRO A 63 8.64 11.86 -6.05
CA PRO A 63 7.58 11.75 -5.04
C PRO A 63 6.49 12.82 -5.18
N ALA A 64 6.75 13.90 -5.93
CA ALA A 64 5.86 15.04 -6.07
C ALA A 64 5.39 15.54 -4.68
N SER A 65 4.08 15.68 -4.47
CA SER A 65 3.54 16.16 -3.20
C SER A 65 3.64 15.17 -2.04
N THR A 66 3.93 13.88 -2.24
CA THR A 66 4.09 12.93 -1.11
C THR A 66 5.33 13.24 -0.27
N PHE A 67 6.35 13.89 -0.87
CA PHE A 67 7.52 14.39 -0.14
C PHE A 67 7.17 15.39 0.97
N LYS A 68 5.99 16.03 0.92
CA LYS A 68 5.53 16.93 1.99
C LYS A 68 5.47 16.25 3.35
N ILE A 69 5.28 14.92 3.41
CA ILE A 69 5.36 14.14 4.65
C ILE A 69 6.75 14.28 5.28
N PHE A 70 7.80 14.00 4.51
CA PHE A 70 9.18 14.11 5.01
C PHE A 70 9.61 15.56 5.24
N ASN A 71 9.21 16.48 4.36
CA ASN A 71 9.45 17.91 4.55
C ASN A 71 8.86 18.43 5.87
N ALA A 72 7.63 18.00 6.22
CA ALA A 72 7.00 18.37 7.48
C ALA A 72 7.77 17.81 8.69
N LEU A 73 8.23 16.55 8.62
CA LEU A 73 9.04 15.95 9.68
C LEU A 73 10.36 16.70 9.89
N ILE A 74 11.08 17.06 8.82
CA ILE A 74 12.29 17.90 8.90
C ILE A 74 11.96 19.25 9.56
N GLY A 75 10.89 19.90 9.11
CA GLY A 75 10.48 21.21 9.61
C GLY A 75 10.18 21.18 11.11
N LEU A 76 9.43 20.18 11.58
CA LEU A 76 9.10 20.02 12.99
C LEU A 76 10.31 19.64 13.84
N GLN A 77 11.10 18.65 13.40
CA GLN A 77 12.28 18.15 14.13
C GLN A 77 13.32 19.26 14.40
N HIS A 78 13.48 20.19 13.45
CA HIS A 78 14.46 21.26 13.52
C HIS A 78 13.87 22.63 13.89
N GLY A 79 12.63 22.67 14.39
CA GLY A 79 11.98 23.91 14.84
C GLY A 79 11.83 24.97 13.75
N LYS A 80 11.68 24.55 12.49
CA LYS A 80 11.41 25.44 11.34
C LYS A 80 9.91 25.72 11.14
N ALA A 81 9.06 24.95 11.83
CA ALA A 81 7.64 25.16 11.91
C ALA A 81 7.09 24.58 13.23
N THR A 82 5.90 25.00 13.65
CA THR A 82 5.10 24.31 14.68
C THR A 82 3.81 23.76 14.11
N THR A 83 3.15 22.83 14.81
CA THR A 83 1.89 22.22 14.36
C THR A 83 0.71 23.21 14.33
N ASN A 84 0.83 24.35 15.02
CA ASN A 84 -0.23 25.36 15.15
C ASN A 84 0.11 26.67 14.41
N GLU A 85 1.24 26.70 13.69
CA GLU A 85 1.70 27.88 12.99
C GLU A 85 0.86 28.18 11.74
N ILE A 86 0.50 29.45 11.57
CA ILE A 86 -0.25 29.90 10.39
C ILE A 86 0.71 30.57 9.40
N PHE A 87 1.05 29.86 8.33
CA PHE A 87 1.79 30.41 7.20
C PHE A 87 0.88 31.36 6.39
N LYS A 88 1.17 32.67 6.43
CA LYS A 88 0.38 33.68 5.71
C LYS A 88 0.66 33.59 4.20
N TRP A 89 -0.38 33.77 3.40
CA TRP A 89 -0.24 33.90 1.96
C TRP A 89 0.57 35.16 1.61
N ASP A 90 1.43 35.05 0.60
CA ASP A 90 2.37 36.09 0.17
C ASP A 90 1.74 37.20 -0.69
N GLY A 91 0.45 37.09 -1.01
CA GLY A 91 -0.30 38.11 -1.74
C GLY A 91 -0.02 38.15 -3.25
N LYS A 92 0.84 37.28 -3.78
CA LYS A 92 1.23 37.31 -5.19
C LYS A 92 0.24 36.52 -6.05
N LYS A 93 -0.26 37.15 -7.11
CA LYS A 93 -1.08 36.49 -8.12
C LYS A 93 -0.22 35.47 -8.89
N ARG A 94 -0.76 34.28 -9.10
CA ARG A 94 -0.14 33.19 -9.86
C ARG A 94 -0.51 33.26 -11.34
#